data_AF-A0A520ZXD6-F1
#
_entry.id   AF-A0A520ZXD6-F1
#
_cell.length_a   1.000
_cell.length_b   1.000
_cell.length_c   1.000
_cell.angle_alpha   90.00
_cell.angle_beta   90.00
_cell.angle_gamma   90.00
#
_symmetry.space_group_name_H-M   'P 1'
#
loop_
_entity.id
_entity.type
_entity.pdbx_description
1 polymer ?
#
loop_
_entity_poly.entity_id
_entity_poly.type
_entity_poly.pdbx_seq_one_letter_code
_entity_poly.pdbx_strand_id
1 'polypeptide(L)'
;FLVTSADSGTFVISMMTSKGSLNPQTKLKLVWGLIMAGITIATIVTESVKVAKVMAITGAIPFTFVIILQLAAFFRIVREDPIVREKHTQVRHVGSDSQSDESAA
;
A
#
# COMPACT_ATOMS: atom_id res chain seq x y z
N PHE A 1 3.31 21.80 3.67
CA PHE A 1 3.28 20.36 4.02
C PHE A 1 2.03 19.94 4.76
N LEU A 2 1.69 20.55 5.91
CA LEU A 2 0.53 20.14 6.73
C LEU A 2 -0.78 19.97 5.93
N VAL A 3 -1.15 20.94 5.08
CA VAL A 3 -2.40 20.88 4.31
C VAL A 3 -2.40 19.73 3.29
N THR A 4 -1.33 19.58 2.51
CA THR A 4 -1.19 18.51 1.51
C THR A 4 -1.10 17.11 2.14
N SER A 5 -0.40 16.98 3.27
CA SER A 5 -0.33 15.72 4.02
C SER A 5 -1.66 15.37 4.69
N ALA A 6 -2.37 16.39 5.20
CA ALA A 6 -3.70 16.21 5.78
C ALA A 6 -4.71 15.76 4.73
N ASP A 7 -4.70 16.36 3.53
CA ASP A 7 -5.57 15.94 2.43
C ASP A 7 -5.31 14.49 2.01
N SER A 8 -4.02 14.12 1.86
CA SER A 8 -3.60 12.76 1.53
C SER A 8 -4.02 11.74 2.59
N GLY A 9 -3.86 12.06 3.88
CA GLY A 9 -4.27 11.19 4.98
C GLY A 9 -5.79 10.99 5.03
N THR A 10 -6.55 12.07 4.86
CA THR A 10 -8.01 12.04 4.87
C THR A 10 -8.56 11.27 3.66
N PHE A 11 -7.87 11.32 2.53
CA PHE A 11 -8.20 10.53 1.35
C PHE A 11 -8.07 9.01 1.60
N VAL A 12 -6.95 8.56 2.19
CA VAL A 12 -6.70 7.13 2.45
C VAL A 12 -7.77 6.54 3.39
N ILE A 13 -8.06 7.21 4.51
CA ILE A 13 -9.08 6.75 5.46
C ILE A 13 -10.50 6.78 4.87
N SER A 14 -10.78 7.76 3.99
CA SER A 14 -12.06 7.84 3.28
C SER A 14 -12.21 6.70 2.27
N MET A 15 -11.14 6.31 1.58
CA MET A 15 -11.16 5.13 0.69
C MET A 15 -11.39 3.84 1.46
N MET A 16 -10.70 3.66 2.59
CA MET A 16 -10.89 2.48 3.46
C MET A 16 -12.32 2.39 3.99
N THR A 17 -12.94 3.52 4.34
CA THR A 17 -14.33 3.57 4.84
C THR A 17 -15.37 3.39 3.73
N SER A 18 -15.04 3.76 2.48
CA SER A 18 -15.94 3.69 1.31
C SER A 18 -15.93 2.32 0.61
N LYS A 19 -15.60 1.22 1.32
CA LYS A 19 -15.45 -0.13 0.75
C LYS A 19 -14.48 -0.21 -0.45
N GLY A 20 -13.47 0.66 -0.49
CA GLY A 20 -12.49 0.67 -1.58
C GLY A 20 -12.94 1.36 -2.88
N SER A 21 -14.02 2.18 -2.86
CA SER A 21 -14.35 2.96 -4.05
C SER A 21 -13.27 4.01 -4.34
N LEU A 22 -12.75 4.00 -5.58
CA LEU A 22 -11.74 4.96 -6.08
C LEU A 22 -12.22 6.42 -6.09
N ASN A 23 -13.53 6.62 -5.93
CA ASN A 23 -14.16 7.93 -5.84
C ASN A 23 -14.94 8.00 -4.51
N PRO A 24 -14.24 8.16 -3.36
CA PRO A 24 -14.91 8.27 -2.08
C PRO A 24 -15.75 9.55 -2.09
N GLN A 25 -17.03 9.44 -1.76
CA GLN A 25 -17.93 10.60 -1.71
C GLN A 25 -17.28 11.70 -0.86
N THR A 26 -17.23 12.93 -1.36
CA THR A 26 -16.65 14.10 -0.68
C THR A 26 -17.16 14.28 0.75
N LYS A 27 -18.38 13.79 1.03
CA LYS A 27 -18.99 13.71 2.35
C LYS A 27 -18.14 12.93 3.37
N LEU A 28 -17.56 11.79 2.99
CA LEU A 28 -16.72 10.99 3.91
C LEU A 28 -15.41 11.72 4.24
N LYS A 29 -14.81 12.40 3.26
CA LYS A 29 -13.61 13.23 3.49
C LYS A 29 -13.89 14.36 4.49
N LEU A 30 -15.05 15.00 4.35
CA LEU A 30 -15.50 16.08 5.25
C LEU A 30 -15.75 15.57 6.68
N VAL A 31 -16.41 14.42 6.84
CA VAL A 31 -16.65 13.82 8.17
C VAL A 31 -15.32 13.50 8.86
N TRP A 32 -14.40 12.84 8.17
CA TRP A 32 -13.09 12.52 8.74
C TRP A 32 -12.25 13.76 9.07
N GLY A 33 -12.28 14.78 8.20
CA GLY A 33 -11.63 16.06 8.46
C GLY A 33 -12.20 16.77 9.70
N LEU A 34 -13.52 16.74 9.87
CA LEU A 34 -14.19 17.32 11.04
C LEU A 34 -13.82 16.59 12.34
N ILE A 35 -13.72 15.26 12.30
CA ILE A 35 -13.26 14.45 13.44
C ILE A 35 -11.82 14.83 13.83
N MET A 36 -10.91 14.98 12.86
CA MET A 36 -9.52 15.40 13.12
C MET A 36 -9.44 16.81 13.72
N ALA A 37 -10.26 17.74 13.25
CA ALA A 37 -10.37 19.08 13.82
C ALA A 37 -10.87 19.01 15.28
N GLY A 38 -11.87 18.18 15.57
CA GLY A 38 -12.38 17.95 16.92
C GLY A 38 -11.33 17.40 17.89
N ILE A 39 -10.55 16.40 17.47
CA ILE A 39 -9.45 15.83 18.26
C ILE A 39 -8.37 16.88 18.53
N THR A 40 -8.05 17.69 17.52
CA THR A 40 -7.06 18.78 17.64
C THR A 40 -7.51 19.81 18.68
N ILE A 41 -8.75 20.27 18.60
CA ILE A 41 -9.33 21.23 19.56
C ILE A 41 -9.35 20.63 20.96
N ALA A 42 -9.81 19.38 21.11
CA ALA A 42 -9.84 18.69 22.41
C ALA A 42 -8.45 18.60 23.05
N THR A 43 -7.40 18.37 22.25
CA THR A 43 -6.00 18.31 22.70
C THR A 43 -5.47 19.68 23.10
N ILE A 44 -5.83 20.73 22.37
CA ILE A 44 -5.47 22.12 22.72
C ILE A 44 -6.09 22.49 24.07
N VAL A 45 -7.38 22.17 24.27
CA VAL A 45 -8.09 22.45 25.54
C VAL A 45 -7.49 21.70 26.73
N THR A 46 -6.99 20.48 26.52
CA THR A 46 -6.33 19.72 27.59
C THR A 46 -4.88 20.13 27.81
N GLU A 47 -4.31 20.98 26.94
CA GLU A 47 -2.89 21.38 26.90
C GLU A 47 -1.91 20.18 27.00
N SER A 48 -2.40 18.97 26.73
CA SER A 48 -1.73 17.73 27.12
C SER A 48 -1.19 17.01 25.90
N VAL A 49 0.05 17.39 25.54
CA VAL A 49 0.84 16.67 24.53
C VAL A 49 1.02 15.20 24.92
N LYS A 50 0.95 14.89 26.22
CA LYS A 50 1.03 13.53 26.76
C LYS A 50 -0.13 12.66 26.27
N VAL A 51 -1.35 13.19 26.21
CA VAL A 51 -2.53 12.44 25.74
C VAL A 51 -2.39 12.09 24.26
N ALA A 52 -2.03 13.07 23.42
CA ALA A 52 -1.80 12.82 21.99
C ALA A 52 -0.68 11.78 21.75
N LYS A 53 0.39 11.83 22.55
CA LYS A 53 1.50 10.86 22.47
C LYS A 53 1.06 9.45 22.85
N VAL A 54 0.29 9.28 23.92
CA VAL A 54 -0.20 7.97 24.34
C VAL A 54 -1.13 7.37 23.28
N MET A 55 -2.06 8.15 22.73
CA MET A 55 -2.95 7.71 21.66
C MET A 55 -2.17 7.23 20.42
N ALA A 56 -1.13 7.97 20.03
CA ALA A 56 -0.28 7.60 18.90
C ALA A 56 0.49 6.30 19.16
N ILE A 57 1.07 6.11 20.35
CA ILE A 57 1.81 4.88 20.70
C ILE A 57 0.87 3.67 20.72
N THR A 58 -0.29 3.81 21.36
CA THR A 58 -1.28 2.72 21.45
C THR A 58 -1.80 2.31 20.07
N GLY A 59 -1.98 3.26 19.15
CA GLY A 59 -2.35 2.97 17.76
C GLY A 59 -1.20 2.37 16.92
N ALA A 60 0.04 2.78 17.18
CA ALA A 60 1.21 2.32 16.43
C ALA A 60 1.54 0.85 16.70
N ILE A 61 1.44 0.38 17.95
CA ILE A 61 1.78 -1.00 18.35
C ILE A 61 1.07 -2.07 17.49
N PRO A 62 -0.27 -2.10 17.39
CA PRO A 62 -0.95 -3.09 16.56
C PRO A 62 -0.67 -2.86 15.07
N PHE A 63 -0.51 -1.61 14.63
CA PHE A 63 -0.23 -1.30 13.23
C PHE A 63 1.15 -1.80 12.79
N THR A 64 2.15 -1.81 13.68
CA THR A 64 3.46 -2.40 13.41
C THR A 64 3.36 -3.87 13.01
N PHE A 65 2.49 -4.64 13.66
CA PHE A 65 2.28 -6.05 13.30
C PHE A 65 1.72 -6.18 11.87
N VAL A 66 0.76 -5.33 11.49
CA VAL A 66 0.21 -5.28 10.14
C VAL A 66 1.28 -4.95 9.10
N ILE A 67 2.16 -3.99 9.39
CA ILE A 67 3.26 -3.61 8.48
C ILE A 67 4.27 -4.76 8.32
N ILE A 68 4.61 -5.48 9.38
CA ILE A 68 5.50 -6.65 9.30
C ILE A 68 4.88 -7.73 8.40
N LEU A 69 3.59 -8.02 8.57
CA LEU A 69 2.87 -8.96 7.71
C LEU A 69 2.81 -8.50 6.26
N GLN A 70 2.56 -7.21 6.03
CA GLN A 70 2.53 -6.61 4.70
C GLN A 70 3.90 -6.74 4.01
N LEU A 71 4.99 -6.50 4.73
CA LEU A 71 6.36 -6.68 4.23
C LEU A 71 6.65 -8.14 3.89
N ALA A 72 6.28 -9.08 4.77
CA ALA A 72 6.45 -10.51 4.52
C ALA A 72 5.69 -10.98 3.27
N ALA A 73 4.43 -10.53 3.10
CA ALA A 73 3.63 -10.82 1.92
C ALA A 73 4.23 -10.19 0.66
N PHE A 74 4.72 -8.95 0.74
CA PHE A 74 5.39 -8.28 -0.36
C PHE A 74 6.64 -9.05 -0.82
N PHE A 75 7.54 -9.43 0.09
CA PHE A 75 8.73 -10.22 -0.26
C PHE A 75 8.38 -11.60 -0.81
N ARG A 76 7.30 -12.22 -0.32
CA ARG A 76 6.80 -13.48 -0.86
C ARG A 76 6.35 -13.32 -2.31
N ILE A 77 5.49 -12.33 -2.59
CA ILE A 77 4.96 -12.06 -3.93
C ILE A 77 6.10 -11.72 -4.91
N VAL A 78 7.02 -10.85 -4.51
CA VAL A 78 8.19 -10.49 -5.33
C VAL A 78 9.08 -11.70 -5.64
N ARG A 79 9.15 -12.69 -4.73
CA ARG A 79 9.94 -13.92 -4.95
C ARG A 79 9.20 -14.99 -5.76
N GLU A 80 7.86 -14.96 -5.76
CA GLU A 80 6.99 -15.82 -6.57
C GLU A 80 6.76 -15.26 -7.99
N ASP A 81 7.21 -14.03 -8.28
CA ASP A 81 7.03 -13.36 -9.57
C ASP A 81 7.82 -14.08 -10.70
N PRO A 82 7.14 -14.66 -11.72
CA PRO A 82 7.78 -15.48 -12.76
C PRO A 82 8.70 -14.71 -13.72
N ILE A 83 8.83 -13.39 -13.58
CA ILE A 83 9.73 -12.55 -14.39
C ILE A 83 11.19 -13.05 -14.31
N VAL A 84 11.60 -13.69 -13.20
CA VAL A 84 12.94 -14.28 -13.05
C VAL A 84 13.05 -15.67 -13.69
N ARG A 85 11.93 -16.35 -13.96
CA ARG A 85 11.88 -17.76 -14.36
C ARG A 85 11.84 -17.99 -15.87
N GLU A 86 11.64 -16.94 -16.67
CA GLU A 86 11.57 -17.04 -18.14
C GLU A 86 12.94 -16.96 -18.86
N LYS A 87 14.05 -16.80 -18.15
CA LYS A 87 15.38 -16.77 -18.81
C LYS A 87 16.04 -18.14 -19.04
N HIS A 88 15.46 -19.25 -18.56
CA HIS A 88 16.12 -20.57 -18.67
C HIS A 88 15.50 -21.57 -19.64
N THR A 89 14.34 -21.31 -20.25
CA THR A 89 13.69 -22.29 -21.15
C THR A 89 13.71 -21.89 -22.62
N GLN A 90 13.94 -20.62 -22.96
CA GLN A 90 13.82 -20.14 -24.35
C GLN A 90 15.16 -20.08 -25.13
N VAL A 91 16.16 -20.88 -24.76
CA VAL A 91 17.41 -21.00 -25.54
C VAL A 91 17.60 -22.40 -26.14
N ARG A 92 16.72 -23.37 -25.84
CA ARG A 92 16.90 -24.77 -26.29
C ARG A 92 16.05 -25.20 -27.49
N HIS A 93 15.13 -24.35 -27.99
CA HIS A 93 14.20 -24.74 -29.06
C HIS A 93 14.31 -23.96 -30.38
N VAL A 94 15.38 -23.21 -30.62
CA VAL A 94 15.63 -22.52 -31.91
C VAL A 94 16.92 -23.05 -32.58
N GLY A 95 17.09 -24.37 -32.62
CA GLY A 95 18.29 -24.99 -33.20
C GLY A 95 18.07 -26.34 -33.88
N SER A 96 16.83 -26.79 -34.10
CA SER A 96 16.56 -28.11 -34.68
C SER A 96 15.86 -28.08 -36.05
N ASP A 97 15.51 -26.90 -36.57
CA ASP A 97 14.65 -26.80 -37.77
C ASP A 97 15.41 -26.33 -39.02
N SER A 98 16.72 -26.07 -38.93
CA SER A 98 17.53 -25.61 -40.07
C SER A 98 18.47 -26.67 -40.64
N GLN A 99 18.41 -27.92 -40.16
CA GLN A 99 19.31 -29.00 -40.60
C GLN A 99 18.59 -30.11 -41.39
N SER A 100 17.26 -30.07 -41.50
CA SER A 100 16.48 -30.98 -42.35
C SER A 100 16.42 -30.58 -43.83
N ASP A 101 16.67 -29.30 -44.13
CA ASP A 101 16.43 -28.75 -45.48
C ASP A 101 17.70 -28.73 -46.36
N GLU A 102 18.89 -28.87 -45.77
CA GLU A 102 20.17 -28.90 -46.51
C GLU A 102 20.60 -30.31 -46.93
N SER A 103 19.97 -31.37 -46.40
CA SER A 103 20.25 -32.76 -46.81
C SER A 103 19.37 -33.23 -47.98
N ALA A 104 18.43 -32.41 -48.46
CA ALA A 104 17.46 -32.76 -49.50
C ALA A 104 17.59 -31.95 -50.80
N ALA A 105 18.62 -31.11 -50.92
CA ALA A 105 18.98 -30.37 -52.13
C ALA A 105 20.32 -30.88 -52.69
#